data_AF-A0A1S3Y7J3-F1
#
_entry.id   AF-A0A1S3Y7J3-F1
#
_cell.length_a   1.000
_cell.length_b   1.000
_cell.length_c   1.000
_cell.angle_alpha   90.00
_cell.angle_beta   90.00
_cell.angle_gamma   90.00
#
_symmetry.space_group_name_H-M   'P 1'
#
loop_
_entity.id
_entity.type
_entity.pdbx_description
1 polymer ?
#
loop_
_entity_poly.entity_id
_entity_poly.type
_entity_poly.pdbx_seq_one_letter_code
_entity_poly.pdbx_strand_id
1 'polypeptide(L)'
;MLNRNMFLFGSVDVNEGSVTERLDELTEIQNASIRIASKKLFANTQIKHFTHMDMGMELEVDLLKQKSAEYARAKELAIRAARDMVDVENIKHITENQTLIGDVVEKTAEDWKAQKEIFYQQTGIGFQPVKDSLDIVKEKQEKFSQQEVAEEHDGNEDFSKELEAVLLSEQNECDFEE
;
A
#
# COMPACT_ATOMS: atom_id res chain seq x y z
N MET A 1 -37.09 -43.79 -34.74
CA MET A 1 -36.14 -42.92 -35.47
C MET A 1 -36.55 -41.48 -35.18
N LEU A 2 -35.71 -40.72 -34.46
CA LEU A 2 -35.96 -39.31 -34.14
C LEU A 2 -35.55 -38.44 -35.33
N ASN A 3 -36.36 -37.44 -35.66
CA ASN A 3 -36.28 -36.70 -36.92
C ASN A 3 -35.05 -35.77 -36.97
N ARG A 4 -34.47 -35.60 -38.16
CA ARG A 4 -33.18 -34.93 -38.43
C ARG A 4 -33.30 -33.40 -38.41
N ASN A 5 -33.85 -32.83 -37.33
CA ASN A 5 -33.85 -31.39 -36.97
C ASN A 5 -34.40 -31.15 -35.54
N MET A 6 -34.30 -32.14 -34.65
CA MET A 6 -34.76 -31.96 -33.27
C MET A 6 -33.64 -31.36 -32.43
N PHE A 7 -33.68 -30.05 -32.23
CA PHE A 7 -32.90 -29.41 -31.18
C PHE A 7 -33.52 -29.80 -29.84
N LEU A 8 -32.85 -30.68 -29.11
CA LEU A 8 -33.05 -30.82 -27.68
C LEU A 8 -32.56 -29.51 -27.03
N PHE A 9 -33.43 -28.52 -26.95
CA PHE A 9 -33.28 -27.49 -25.93
C PHE A 9 -33.69 -28.16 -24.62
N GLY A 10 -32.71 -28.80 -23.98
CA GLY A 10 -32.83 -29.06 -22.56
C GLY A 10 -32.98 -27.70 -21.90
N SER A 11 -34.18 -27.39 -21.42
CA SER A 11 -34.33 -26.34 -20.43
C SER A 11 -33.50 -26.80 -19.24
N VAL A 12 -32.28 -26.29 -19.13
CA VAL A 12 -31.64 -26.21 -17.82
C VAL A 12 -32.63 -25.41 -17.00
N ASP A 13 -33.22 -26.05 -16.00
CA ASP A 13 -34.02 -25.38 -14.99
C ASP A 13 -33.08 -24.37 -14.33
N VAL A 14 -33.08 -23.14 -14.83
CA VAL A 14 -32.44 -22.01 -14.18
C VAL A 14 -33.34 -21.65 -13.02
N ASN A 15 -33.35 -22.53 -12.02
CA ASN A 15 -33.93 -22.23 -10.74
C ASN A 15 -33.13 -21.01 -10.24
N GLU A 16 -33.81 -19.89 -10.06
CA GLU A 16 -33.21 -18.59 -9.74
C GLU A 16 -32.32 -18.71 -8.48
N GLY A 17 -32.69 -19.61 -7.55
CA GLY A 17 -31.89 -19.99 -6.38
C GLY A 17 -30.56 -20.70 -6.67
N SER A 18 -30.46 -21.50 -7.75
CA SER A 18 -29.22 -22.18 -8.15
C SER A 18 -28.22 -21.22 -8.80
N VAL A 19 -28.71 -20.18 -9.49
CA VAL A 19 -27.84 -19.15 -10.08
C VAL A 19 -27.25 -18.26 -8.99
N THR A 20 -28.05 -17.87 -7.99
CA THR A 20 -27.58 -17.06 -6.86
C THR A 20 -26.62 -17.84 -5.97
N GLU A 21 -26.91 -19.11 -5.68
CA GLU A 21 -26.03 -19.97 -4.88
C GLU A 21 -24.66 -20.17 -5.54
N ARG A 22 -24.64 -20.47 -6.86
CA ARG A 22 -23.38 -20.55 -7.62
C ARG A 22 -22.64 -19.21 -7.71
N LEU A 23 -23.36 -18.09 -7.71
CA LEU A 23 -22.74 -16.77 -7.70
C LEU A 23 -22.07 -16.48 -6.36
N ASP A 24 -22.70 -16.87 -5.26
CA ASP A 24 -22.16 -16.74 -3.90
C ASP A 24 -20.92 -17.65 -3.73
N GLU A 25 -20.99 -18.92 -4.16
CA GLU A 25 -19.84 -19.85 -4.17
C GLU A 25 -18.66 -19.31 -4.98
N LEU A 26 -18.92 -18.80 -6.18
CA LEU A 26 -17.88 -18.21 -7.02
C LEU A 26 -17.25 -16.97 -6.37
N THR A 27 -18.06 -16.18 -5.67
CA THR A 27 -17.61 -15.00 -4.92
C THR A 27 -16.72 -15.42 -3.74
N GLU A 28 -17.08 -16.47 -3.01
CA GLU A 28 -16.26 -17.06 -1.94
C GLU A 28 -14.90 -17.56 -2.47
N ILE A 29 -14.89 -18.31 -3.58
CA ILE A 29 -13.65 -18.81 -4.21
C ILE A 29 -12.75 -17.65 -4.65
N GLN A 30 -13.33 -16.60 -5.25
CA GLN A 30 -12.59 -15.42 -5.65
C GLN A 30 -11.99 -14.69 -4.44
N ASN A 31 -12.76 -14.53 -3.36
CA ASN A 31 -12.30 -13.93 -2.11
C ASN A 31 -11.18 -14.75 -1.46
N ALA A 32 -11.29 -16.08 -1.44
CA ALA A 32 -10.24 -16.97 -0.95
C ALA A 32 -8.94 -16.83 -1.75
N SER A 33 -9.07 -16.82 -3.08
CA SER A 33 -7.94 -16.61 -4.00
C SER A 33 -7.23 -15.28 -3.76
N ILE A 34 -7.97 -14.19 -3.60
CA ILE A 34 -7.43 -12.87 -3.28
C ILE A 34 -6.67 -12.88 -1.96
N ARG A 35 -7.21 -13.56 -0.93
CA ARG A 35 -6.56 -13.67 0.38
C ARG A 35 -5.23 -14.42 0.29
N ILE A 36 -5.16 -15.48 -0.50
CA ILE A 36 -3.94 -16.28 -0.67
C ILE A 36 -2.87 -15.51 -1.42
N ALA A 37 -3.24 -14.90 -2.55
CA ALA A 37 -2.35 -14.05 -3.33
C ALA A 37 -1.79 -12.92 -2.47
N SER A 38 -2.65 -12.30 -1.67
CA SER A 38 -2.23 -11.26 -0.74
C SER A 38 -1.26 -11.79 0.32
N LYS A 39 -1.61 -12.88 1.02
CA LYS A 39 -0.70 -13.50 2.01
C LYS A 39 0.68 -13.79 1.41
N LYS A 40 0.72 -14.30 0.17
CA LYS A 40 1.97 -14.60 -0.54
C LYS A 40 2.73 -13.33 -0.89
N LEU A 41 2.05 -12.31 -1.42
CA LEU A 41 2.65 -11.02 -1.78
C LEU A 41 3.29 -10.31 -0.57
N PHE A 42 2.70 -10.46 0.62
CA PHE A 42 3.23 -9.87 1.85
C PHE A 42 4.11 -10.83 2.67
N ALA A 43 4.39 -12.03 2.19
CA ALA A 43 5.29 -12.96 2.88
C ALA A 43 6.75 -12.51 2.70
N ASN A 44 7.31 -11.89 3.73
CA ASN A 44 8.73 -11.49 3.81
C ASN A 44 9.22 -10.56 2.69
N THR A 45 8.33 -9.75 2.12
CA THR A 45 8.67 -8.78 1.07
C THR A 45 8.91 -7.37 1.62
N GLN A 46 9.60 -6.52 0.85
CA GLN A 46 9.71 -5.09 1.16
C GLN A 46 8.33 -4.41 1.23
N ILE A 47 7.37 -4.92 0.46
CA ILE A 47 5.98 -4.45 0.47
C ILE A 47 5.40 -4.58 1.88
N LYS A 48 5.61 -5.73 2.55
CA LYS A 48 5.20 -5.90 3.97
C LYS A 48 5.76 -4.81 4.86
N HIS A 49 7.02 -4.44 4.69
CA HIS A 49 7.64 -3.38 5.48
C HIS A 49 6.91 -2.05 5.29
N PHE A 50 6.69 -1.63 4.04
CA PHE A 50 5.98 -0.38 3.76
C PHE A 50 4.54 -0.38 4.27
N THR A 51 3.83 -1.52 4.14
CA THR A 51 2.46 -1.67 4.63
C THR A 51 2.36 -1.44 6.16
N HIS A 52 3.36 -1.86 6.93
CA HIS A 52 3.36 -1.70 8.39
C HIS A 52 4.07 -0.42 8.87
N MET A 53 4.81 0.26 8.00
CA MET A 53 5.60 1.45 8.35
C MET A 53 4.70 2.63 8.75
N ASP A 54 4.99 3.22 9.91
CA ASP A 54 4.42 4.51 10.32
C ASP A 54 5.27 5.65 9.73
N MET A 55 4.73 6.27 8.68
CA MET A 55 5.40 7.37 7.98
C MET A 55 5.56 8.61 8.87
N GLY A 56 4.67 8.83 9.85
CA GLY A 56 4.77 9.96 10.77
C GLY A 56 6.00 9.87 11.68
N MET A 57 6.26 8.65 12.17
CA MET A 57 7.45 8.33 12.97
C MET A 57 8.71 8.30 12.12
N GLU A 58 8.69 7.64 10.96
CA GLU A 58 9.86 7.48 10.08
C GLU A 58 10.40 8.84 9.58
N LEU A 59 9.50 9.78 9.29
CA LEU A 59 9.87 11.12 8.83
C LEU A 59 10.06 12.13 9.97
N GLU A 60 9.89 11.70 11.22
CA GLU A 60 9.91 12.55 12.42
C GLU A 60 9.09 13.83 12.20
N VAL A 61 7.83 13.69 11.80
CA VAL A 61 6.98 14.79 11.32
C VAL A 61 6.91 15.94 12.32
N ASP A 62 6.85 15.64 13.62
CA ASP A 62 6.83 16.65 14.68
C ASP A 62 8.10 17.51 14.69
N LEU A 63 9.27 16.88 14.55
CA LEU A 63 10.54 17.59 14.48
C LEU A 63 10.61 18.44 13.21
N LEU A 64 10.16 17.89 12.08
CA LEU A 64 10.14 18.61 10.81
C LEU A 64 9.21 19.84 10.88
N LYS A 65 8.02 19.71 11.48
CA LYS A 65 7.10 20.83 11.72
C LYS A 65 7.73 21.90 12.58
N GLN A 66 8.36 21.51 13.68
CA GLN A 66 9.07 22.44 14.54
C GLN A 66 10.16 23.20 13.76
N LYS A 67 11.00 22.48 13.01
CA LYS A 67 12.12 23.07 12.25
C LYS A 67 11.61 23.98 11.13
N SER A 68 10.54 23.58 10.44
CA SER A 68 9.91 24.40 9.41
C SER A 68 9.35 25.70 9.98
N ALA A 69 8.74 25.66 11.17
CA ALA A 69 8.23 26.86 11.84
C ALA A 69 9.35 27.77 12.37
N GLU A 70 10.42 27.20 12.93
CA GLU A 70 11.63 27.93 13.33
C GLU A 70 12.26 28.65 12.14
N TYR A 71 12.43 27.95 11.02
CA TYR A 71 12.97 28.53 9.79
C TYR A 71 12.09 29.66 9.26
N ALA A 72 10.78 29.48 9.20
CA ALA A 72 9.84 30.51 8.74
C ALA A 72 9.94 31.79 9.59
N ARG A 73 10.05 31.65 10.91
CA ARG A 73 10.25 32.79 11.83
C ARG A 73 11.60 33.46 11.64
N ALA A 74 12.68 32.69 11.52
CA ALA A 74 14.02 33.23 11.30
C ALA A 74 14.12 34.00 9.97
N LYS A 75 13.50 33.46 8.92
CA LYS A 75 13.39 34.08 7.59
C LYS A 75 12.62 35.39 7.66
N GLU A 76 11.48 35.43 8.35
CA GLU A 76 10.69 36.66 8.53
C GLU A 76 11.49 37.74 9.27
N LEU A 77 12.21 37.37 10.34
CA LEU A 77 13.07 38.29 11.09
C LEU A 77 14.21 38.84 10.23
N ALA A 78 14.87 37.99 9.44
CA ALA A 78 15.95 38.41 8.55
C ALA A 78 15.46 39.38 7.47
N ILE A 79 14.30 39.11 6.87
CA ILE A 79 13.67 40.00 5.89
C ILE A 79 13.30 41.34 6.53
N ARG A 80 12.73 41.32 7.75
CA ARG A 80 12.41 42.54 8.48
C ARG A 80 13.64 43.38 8.78
N ALA A 81 14.76 42.77 9.19
CA ALA A 81 16.00 43.49 9.44
C ALA A 81 16.61 44.07 8.15
N ALA A 82 16.53 43.34 7.03
CA ALA A 82 17.01 43.81 5.73
C ALA A 82 16.17 44.95 5.16
N ARG A 83 14.89 45.07 5.54
CA ARG A 83 14.00 46.17 5.13
C ARG A 83 14.54 47.56 5.39
N ASP A 84 15.30 47.70 6.47
CA ASP A 84 15.88 48.99 6.86
C ASP A 84 17.06 49.39 5.97
N MET A 85 17.63 48.43 5.21
CA MET A 85 18.76 48.64 4.30
C MET A 85 18.41 48.50 2.81
N VAL A 86 17.33 47.80 2.46
CA VAL A 86 16.98 47.43 1.07
C VAL A 86 15.47 47.54 0.85
N ASP A 87 15.08 48.00 -0.34
CA ASP A 87 13.67 48.07 -0.75
C ASP A 87 13.03 46.67 -0.82
N VAL A 88 11.99 46.46 -0.01
CA VAL A 88 11.37 45.15 0.25
C VAL A 88 10.36 44.75 -0.83
N GLU A 89 9.93 45.70 -1.67
CA GLU A 89 8.95 45.43 -2.72
C GLU A 89 9.48 44.41 -3.74
N ASN A 90 10.80 44.44 -4.02
CA ASN A 90 11.46 43.47 -4.88
C ASN A 90 11.58 42.06 -4.28
N ILE A 91 11.47 41.88 -2.96
CA ILE A 91 11.63 40.58 -2.29
C ILE A 91 10.32 40.01 -1.74
N LYS A 92 9.17 40.58 -2.09
CA LYS A 92 7.85 40.12 -1.65
C LYS A 92 7.62 38.62 -1.89
N HIS A 93 8.10 38.11 -3.03
CA HIS A 93 8.04 36.70 -3.39
C HIS A 93 8.88 35.78 -2.48
N ILE A 94 9.88 36.33 -1.78
CA ILE A 94 10.68 35.61 -0.79
C ILE A 94 9.91 35.53 0.53
N THR A 95 9.12 36.54 0.88
CA THR A 95 8.42 36.62 2.17
C THR A 95 7.19 35.73 2.26
N GLU A 96 6.57 35.38 1.13
CA GLU A 96 5.37 34.54 1.09
C GLU A 96 5.69 33.07 1.41
N ASN A 97 5.45 32.65 2.65
CA ASN A 97 5.43 31.23 3.01
C ASN A 97 4.02 30.70 2.73
N GLN A 98 3.77 30.18 1.52
CA GLN A 98 2.45 29.68 1.13
C GLN A 98 2.02 28.45 1.96
N THR A 99 2.94 27.52 2.17
CA THR A 99 2.74 26.33 3.02
C THR A 99 4.07 25.93 3.65
N LEU A 100 4.03 25.50 4.91
CA LEU A 100 5.21 24.95 5.57
C LEU A 100 5.42 23.51 5.11
N ILE A 101 6.67 23.11 4.86
CA ILE A 101 6.97 21.74 4.44
C ILE A 101 6.53 20.72 5.51
N GLY A 102 6.62 21.08 6.79
CA GLY A 102 6.14 20.24 7.88
C GLY A 102 4.64 19.95 7.80
N ASP A 103 3.81 20.94 7.44
CA ASP A 103 2.36 20.76 7.33
C ASP A 103 2.00 19.91 6.10
N VAL A 104 2.76 20.05 5.00
CA VAL A 104 2.57 19.23 3.79
C VAL A 104 2.92 17.76 4.06
N VAL A 105 4.03 17.51 4.77
CA VAL A 105 4.46 16.15 5.11
C VAL A 105 3.53 15.52 6.15
N GLU A 106 3.02 16.27 7.12
CA GLU A 106 1.99 15.79 8.06
C GLU A 106 0.75 15.31 7.33
N LYS A 107 0.19 16.15 6.44
CA LYS A 107 -0.96 15.76 5.64
C LYS A 107 -0.68 14.50 4.81
N THR A 108 0.51 14.40 4.23
CA THR A 108 0.92 13.22 3.44
C THR A 108 0.97 11.96 4.32
N ALA A 109 1.47 12.07 5.55
CA ALA A 109 1.50 10.96 6.50
C ALA A 109 0.10 10.54 6.97
N GLU A 110 -0.81 11.51 7.16
CA GLU A 110 -2.22 11.26 7.47
C GLU A 110 -2.95 10.59 6.30
N ASP A 111 -2.76 11.08 5.08
CA ASP A 111 -3.33 10.51 3.85
C ASP A 111 -2.83 9.07 3.66
N TRP A 112 -1.52 8.82 3.88
CA TRP A 112 -0.95 7.47 3.87
C TRP A 112 -1.60 6.56 4.90
N LYS A 113 -1.79 7.02 6.13
CA LYS A 113 -2.45 6.27 7.19
C LYS A 113 -3.90 5.93 6.82
N ALA A 114 -4.64 6.88 6.25
CA ALA A 114 -6.01 6.67 5.81
C ALA A 114 -6.11 5.65 4.66
N GLN A 115 -5.22 5.74 3.66
CA GLN A 115 -5.16 4.77 2.56
C GLN A 115 -4.83 3.36 3.05
N LYS A 116 -3.87 3.24 3.99
CA LYS A 116 -3.54 1.95 4.60
C LYS A 116 -4.71 1.34 5.37
N GLU A 117 -5.45 2.14 6.12
CA GLU A 117 -6.62 1.68 6.87
C GLU A 117 -7.69 1.10 5.92
N ILE A 118 -7.98 1.80 4.82
CA ILE A 118 -8.90 1.32 3.78
C ILE A 118 -8.38 0.00 3.17
N PHE A 119 -7.09 -0.05 2.86
CA PHE A 119 -6.45 -1.25 2.31
C PHE A 119 -6.60 -2.47 3.24
N TYR A 120 -6.40 -2.29 4.55
CA TYR A 120 -6.57 -3.36 5.51
C TYR A 120 -8.03 -3.84 5.62
N GLN A 121 -8.98 -2.91 5.60
CA GLN A 121 -10.41 -3.24 5.61
C GLN A 121 -10.83 -4.04 4.36
N GLN A 122 -10.31 -3.68 3.18
CA GLN A 122 -10.63 -4.35 1.93
C GLN A 122 -10.01 -5.74 1.81
N THR A 123 -8.78 -5.92 2.30
CA THR A 123 -8.03 -7.17 2.10
C THR A 123 -8.18 -8.18 3.25
N GLY A 124 -8.67 -7.73 4.41
CA GLY A 124 -8.80 -8.57 5.60
C GLY A 124 -7.47 -9.07 6.17
N ILE A 125 -6.34 -8.51 5.69
CA ILE A 125 -5.00 -8.78 6.21
C ILE A 125 -4.86 -7.92 7.45
N GLY A 126 -5.29 -8.45 8.60
CA GLY A 126 -5.22 -7.73 9.86
C GLY A 126 -3.81 -7.24 10.17
N PHE A 127 -3.72 -6.04 10.74
CA PHE A 127 -2.49 -5.49 11.28
C PHE A 127 -1.93 -6.45 12.35
N GLN A 128 -0.79 -7.07 12.08
CA GLN A 128 0.00 -7.73 13.12
C GLN A 128 1.10 -6.75 13.53
N PRO A 129 1.00 -6.08 14.69
CA PRO A 129 2.07 -5.20 15.14
C PRO A 129 3.31 -6.06 15.30
N VAL A 130 4.35 -5.75 14.53
CA VAL A 130 5.69 -6.30 14.72
C VAL A 130 6.15 -5.82 16.10
N LYS A 131 6.09 -6.71 17.10
CA LYS A 131 6.62 -6.43 18.43
C LYS A 131 8.15 -6.42 18.49
N ASP A 132 8.82 -6.86 17.42
CA ASP A 132 10.26 -7.14 17.45
C ASP A 132 11.01 -6.36 16.35
N SER A 133 11.08 -5.03 16.46
CA SER A 133 11.99 -4.26 15.59
C SER A 133 12.55 -3.01 16.25
N LEU A 134 12.94 -3.09 17.52
CA LEU A 134 13.77 -2.05 18.13
C LEU A 134 15.26 -2.16 17.72
N ASP A 135 15.68 -3.29 17.14
CA ASP A 135 17.10 -3.55 16.82
C ASP A 135 17.50 -3.27 15.36
N ILE A 136 16.55 -3.13 14.43
CA ILE A 136 16.87 -3.00 12.98
C ILE A 136 17.27 -1.56 12.58
N VAL A 137 16.87 -0.55 13.36
CA VAL A 137 17.14 0.87 13.04
C VAL A 137 18.62 1.23 13.25
N LYS A 138 19.33 0.57 14.19
CA LYS A 138 20.75 0.84 14.42
C LYS A 138 21.67 0.27 13.35
N GLU A 139 21.36 -0.89 12.76
CA GLU A 139 22.23 -1.52 11.76
C GLU A 139 22.11 -0.89 10.35
N LYS A 140 20.99 -0.26 10.01
CA LYS A 140 20.82 0.33 8.67
C LYS A 140 21.51 1.69 8.49
N GLN A 141 21.77 2.43 9.56
CA GLN A 141 22.45 3.73 9.47
C GLN A 141 23.95 3.58 9.14
N GLU A 142 24.59 2.47 9.54
CA GLU A 142 26.01 2.20 9.22
C GLU A 142 26.24 1.64 7.80
N LYS A 143 25.24 0.96 7.20
CA LYS A 143 25.40 0.35 5.86
C LYS A 143 25.21 1.31 4.68
N PHE A 144 24.65 2.50 4.89
CA PHE A 144 24.38 3.43 3.78
C PHE A 144 25.63 4.12 3.20
N SER A 145 26.82 3.91 3.77
CA SER A 145 28.06 4.51 3.26
C SER A 145 28.89 3.59 2.36
N GLN A 146 28.57 2.30 2.23
CA GLN A 146 29.37 1.39 1.39
C GLN A 146 28.49 0.26 0.83
N GLN A 147 28.09 0.35 -0.43
CA GLN A 147 28.26 -0.71 -1.45
C GLN A 147 27.48 -0.33 -2.72
N GLU A 148 28.21 -0.21 -3.82
CA GLU A 148 27.71 -0.13 -5.19
C GLU A 148 26.93 -1.39 -5.62
N VAL A 149 25.96 -1.16 -6.52
CA VAL A 149 25.44 -2.04 -7.58
C VAL A 149 25.46 -3.54 -7.27
N ALA A 150 24.37 -4.04 -6.68
CA ALA A 150 23.98 -5.45 -6.83
C ALA A 150 22.87 -5.53 -7.87
N GLU A 151 23.11 -6.30 -8.94
CA GLU A 151 22.12 -6.62 -9.97
C GLU A 151 20.85 -7.19 -9.31
N GLU A 152 19.70 -6.57 -9.61
CA GLU A 152 18.40 -7.13 -9.30
C GLU A 152 18.20 -8.40 -10.13
N HIS A 153 18.46 -9.56 -9.52
CA HIS A 153 18.02 -10.81 -10.10
C HIS A 153 16.49 -10.87 -9.97
N ASP A 154 15.82 -10.75 -11.12
CA ASP A 154 14.38 -10.82 -11.27
C ASP A 154 13.85 -12.19 -10.82
N GLY A 155 13.45 -12.30 -9.55
CA GLY A 155 12.78 -13.46 -8.96
C GLY A 155 11.27 -13.47 -9.19
N ASN A 156 10.75 -12.58 -10.04
CA ASN A 156 9.31 -12.34 -10.19
C ASN A 156 8.60 -13.44 -11.01
N GLU A 157 9.32 -14.16 -11.87
CA GLU A 157 8.76 -15.29 -12.62
C GLU A 157 8.41 -16.50 -11.75
N ASP A 158 9.20 -16.75 -10.70
CA ASP A 158 9.01 -17.91 -9.83
C ASP A 158 7.78 -17.72 -8.93
N PHE A 159 7.62 -16.50 -8.38
CA PHE A 159 6.45 -16.13 -7.58
C PHE A 159 5.14 -16.29 -8.36
N SER A 160 5.11 -15.87 -9.63
CA SER A 160 3.91 -15.93 -10.46
C SER A 160 3.47 -17.38 -10.73
N LYS A 161 4.41 -18.25 -11.07
CA LYS A 161 4.15 -19.69 -11.33
C LYS A 161 3.74 -20.42 -10.05
N GLU A 162 4.40 -20.12 -8.93
CA GLU A 162 4.08 -20.71 -7.63
C GLU A 162 2.74 -20.20 -7.10
N LEU A 163 2.36 -18.96 -7.38
CA LEU A 163 1.05 -18.42 -7.00
C LEU A 163 -0.08 -19.07 -7.81
N GLU A 164 0.10 -19.19 -9.13
CA GLU A 164 -0.86 -19.86 -10.01
C GLU A 164 -1.10 -21.31 -9.57
N ALA A 165 -0.04 -22.04 -9.22
CA ALA A 165 -0.16 -23.42 -8.73
C ALA A 165 -1.00 -23.53 -7.44
N VAL A 166 -0.82 -22.63 -6.48
CA VAL A 166 -1.57 -22.63 -5.21
C VAL A 166 -3.04 -22.27 -5.44
N LEU A 167 -3.33 -21.30 -6.32
CA LEU A 167 -4.70 -20.92 -6.66
C LEU A 167 -5.46 -22.05 -7.36
N LEU A 168 -4.76 -22.81 -8.22
CA LEU A 168 -5.34 -23.96 -8.91
C LEU A 168 -5.53 -25.17 -8.00
N SER A 169 -4.67 -25.38 -7.00
CA SER A 169 -4.82 -26.51 -6.07
C SER A 169 -6.04 -26.37 -5.16
N GLU A 170 -6.35 -25.16 -4.68
CA GLU A 170 -7.51 -24.95 -3.80
C GLU A 170 -8.85 -24.95 -4.55
N GLN A 171 -8.87 -24.64 -5.85
CA GLN A 171 -10.08 -24.80 -6.68
C GLN A 171 -10.51 -26.27 -6.84
N ASN A 172 -9.56 -27.21 -6.79
CA ASN A 172 -9.84 -28.63 -6.98
C ASN A 172 -10.22 -29.35 -5.67
N GLU A 173 -10.06 -28.72 -4.51
CA GLU A 173 -10.43 -29.31 -3.22
C GLU A 173 -11.92 -29.16 -2.89
N CYS A 174 -12.65 -28.25 -3.56
CA CYS A 174 -14.11 -28.10 -3.42
C CYS A 174 -14.92 -29.10 -4.27
N ASP A 175 -14.30 -29.84 -5.20
CA ASP A 175 -14.99 -30.76 -6.11
C ASP A 175 -15.10 -32.21 -5.57
N PHE A 176 -14.74 -32.48 -4.30
CA PHE A 176 -14.79 -33.82 -3.72
C PHE A 176 -15.31 -33.86 -2.28
N GLU A 177 -16.61 -33.63 -2.09
CA GLU A 177 -17.39 -34.40 -1.09
C GLU A 177 -18.75 -34.75 -1.71
N GLU A 178 -18.84 -35.98 -2.22
CA GLU A 178 -20.08 -36.64 -2.69
C GLU A 178 -20.81 -37.33 -1.52
#